data_AF-A0A8T6G0X4-F1
#
_entry.id   AF-A0A8T6G0X4-F1
#
_cell.length_a   1.000
_cell.length_b   1.000
_cell.length_c   1.000
_cell.angle_alpha   90.00
_cell.angle_beta   90.00
_cell.angle_gamma   90.00
#
_symmetry.space_group_name_H-M   'P 1'
#
loop_
_entity.id
_entity.type
_entity.pdbx_description
1 polymer ?
#
loop_
_entity_poly.entity_id
_entity_poly.type
_entity_poly.pdbx_seq_one_letter_code
_entity_poly.pdbx_strand_id
1 'polypeptide(L)'
;MSIAENVAHVRSRIADAALKAGREPSEITLVAVTKTFGKETIEQAAATGLRTFGENRVQEAAEKIPVLSESFKWHMIGHVQSNKAKHAVG
;
A
#
# COMPACT_ATOMS: atom_id res chain seq x y z
N MET A 1 -17.72 7.14 -4.86
CA MET A 1 -17.30 5.80 -4.45
C MET A 1 -16.44 5.91 -3.21
N SER A 2 -16.74 5.12 -2.19
CA SER A 2 -15.96 4.96 -0.98
C SER A 2 -14.66 4.21 -1.25
N ILE A 3 -13.72 4.27 -0.30
CA ILE A 3 -12.48 3.48 -0.34
C ILE A 3 -12.81 1.98 -0.41
N ALA A 4 -13.83 1.51 0.32
CA ALA A 4 -14.25 0.12 0.29
C ALA A 4 -14.72 -0.33 -1.10
N GLU A 5 -15.56 0.47 -1.77
CA GLU A 5 -16.01 0.20 -3.14
C GLU A 5 -14.84 0.16 -4.12
N ASN A 6 -13.90 1.11 -4.01
CA ASN A 6 -12.71 1.15 -4.85
C ASN A 6 -11.82 -0.08 -4.66
N VAL A 7 -11.60 -0.51 -3.41
CA VAL A 7 -10.78 -1.69 -3.11
C VAL A 7 -11.45 -2.96 -3.63
N ALA A 8 -12.76 -3.11 -3.44
CA ALA A 8 -13.52 -4.25 -3.96
C ALA A 8 -13.43 -4.32 -5.50
N HIS A 9 -13.61 -3.18 -6.17
CA HIS A 9 -13.51 -3.10 -7.63
C HIS A 9 -12.10 -3.46 -8.13
N VAL A 10 -11.04 -2.96 -7.49
CA VAL A 10 -9.66 -3.30 -7.87
C VAL A 10 -9.35 -4.78 -7.62
N ARG A 11 -9.79 -5.34 -6.49
CA ARG A 11 -9.62 -6.78 -6.20
C ARG A 11 -10.31 -7.66 -7.24
N SER A 12 -11.52 -7.31 -7.65
CA SER A 12 -12.24 -8.01 -8.72
C SER A 12 -11.44 -8.00 -10.03
N ARG A 13 -10.94 -6.83 -10.44
CA ARG A 13 -10.10 -6.69 -11.64
C ARG A 13 -8.81 -7.52 -11.57
N ILE A 14 -8.19 -7.60 -10.39
CA ILE A 14 -7.00 -8.43 -10.17
C ILE A 14 -7.35 -9.90 -10.33
N ALA A 15 -8.45 -10.36 -9.73
CA ALA A 15 -8.89 -11.75 -9.83
C ALA A 15 -9.17 -12.14 -11.28
N ASP A 16 -9.92 -11.33 -12.01
CA ASP A 16 -10.22 -11.57 -13.42
C ASP A 16 -8.93 -11.64 -14.27
N ALA A 17 -7.98 -10.74 -14.03
CA ALA A 17 -6.72 -10.72 -14.76
C ALA A 17 -5.82 -11.93 -14.43
N ALA A 18 -5.75 -12.32 -13.15
CA ALA A 18 -4.97 -13.49 -12.71
C ALA A 18 -5.53 -14.78 -13.33
N LEU A 19 -6.85 -14.98 -13.25
CA LEU A 19 -7.51 -16.16 -13.82
C LEU A 19 -7.32 -16.24 -15.34
N LYS A 20 -7.44 -15.12 -16.06
CA LYS A 20 -7.15 -15.06 -17.51
C LYS A 20 -5.69 -15.40 -17.85
N ALA A 21 -4.76 -15.13 -16.94
CA ALA A 21 -3.35 -15.46 -17.10
C ALA A 21 -3.00 -16.87 -16.59
N GLY A 22 -3.97 -17.67 -16.14
CA GLY A 22 -3.74 -19.00 -15.58
C GLY A 22 -3.03 -18.99 -14.23
N ARG A 23 -3.21 -17.93 -13.44
CA ARG A 23 -2.62 -17.74 -12.11
C ARG A 23 -3.69 -17.63 -11.04
N GLU A 24 -3.33 -17.97 -9.81
CA GLU A 24 -4.21 -17.77 -8.67
C GLU A 24 -4.20 -16.29 -8.25
N PRO A 25 -5.38 -15.65 -8.01
CA PRO A 25 -5.44 -14.26 -7.56
C PRO A 25 -4.64 -13.98 -6.28
N SER A 26 -4.50 -14.99 -5.42
CA SER A 26 -3.73 -14.93 -4.17
C SER A 26 -2.22 -14.75 -4.39
N GLU A 27 -1.70 -15.07 -5.58
CA GLU A 27 -0.30 -14.80 -5.94
C GLU A 27 -0.03 -13.31 -6.19
N ILE A 28 -1.08 -12.49 -6.32
CA ILE A 28 -0.97 -11.06 -6.61
C ILE A 28 -1.20 -10.26 -5.33
N THR A 29 -0.18 -9.51 -4.91
CA THR A 29 -0.31 -8.58 -3.79
C THR A 29 -0.77 -7.21 -4.27
N LEU A 30 -1.93 -6.76 -3.78
CA LEU A 30 -2.36 -5.37 -3.95
C LEU A 30 -1.62 -4.46 -2.96
N VAL A 31 -0.82 -3.54 -3.49
CA VAL A 31 -0.12 -2.51 -2.70
C VAL A 31 -0.87 -1.19 -2.86
N ALA A 32 -1.41 -0.66 -1.77
CA ALA A 32 -2.13 0.62 -1.78
C ALA A 32 -1.14 1.78 -1.64
N VAL A 33 -1.08 2.66 -2.63
CA VAL A 33 -0.16 3.82 -2.61
C VAL A 33 -0.76 4.96 -1.79
N THR A 34 -0.06 5.39 -0.74
CA THR A 34 -0.57 6.31 0.28
C THR A 34 0.09 7.68 0.28
N LYS A 35 0.94 7.97 -0.73
CA LYS A 35 1.53 9.30 -0.93
C LYS A 35 0.43 10.36 -0.88
N THR A 36 0.69 11.49 -0.21
CA THR A 36 -0.28 12.61 -0.04
C THR A 36 -1.53 12.33 0.80
N PHE A 37 -1.75 11.09 1.27
CA PHE A 37 -2.86 10.75 2.17
C PHE A 37 -2.39 10.65 3.62
N GLY A 38 -3.23 11.13 4.54
CA GLY A 38 -2.98 11.09 5.97
C GLY A 38 -3.41 9.79 6.65
N LYS A 39 -3.14 9.68 7.95
CA LYS A 39 -3.43 8.50 8.79
C LYS A 39 -4.87 8.00 8.64
N GLU A 40 -5.86 8.87 8.74
CA GLU A 40 -7.28 8.49 8.72
C GLU A 40 -7.66 7.75 7.42
N THR A 41 -7.20 8.25 6.28
CA THR A 41 -7.44 7.59 4.98
C THR A 41 -6.79 6.21 4.92
N ILE A 42 -5.59 6.07 5.50
CA ILE A 42 -4.87 4.80 5.54
C ILE A 42 -5.58 3.80 6.46
N GLU A 43 -6.13 4.25 7.58
CA GLU A 43 -6.94 3.42 8.47
C GLU A 43 -8.26 2.98 7.82
N GLN A 44 -8.92 3.87 7.08
CA GLN A 44 -10.10 3.52 6.28
C GLN A 44 -9.75 2.47 5.21
N ALA A 45 -8.60 2.60 4.53
CA ALA A 45 -8.12 1.59 3.61
C ALA A 45 -7.80 0.27 4.33
N ALA A 46 -7.18 0.32 5.51
CA ALA A 46 -6.88 -0.86 6.31
C ALA A 46 -8.16 -1.58 6.79
N ALA A 47 -9.26 -0.87 7.03
CA ALA A 47 -10.56 -1.45 7.38
C ALA A 47 -11.13 -2.35 6.27
N THR A 48 -10.67 -2.19 5.02
CA THR A 48 -11.02 -3.08 3.89
C THR A 48 -10.21 -4.38 3.84
N GLY A 49 -9.33 -4.59 4.82
CA GLY A 49 -8.41 -5.72 4.89
C GLY A 49 -7.10 -5.52 4.11
N LEU A 50 -6.81 -4.30 3.64
CA LEU A 50 -5.48 -3.98 3.11
C LEU A 50 -4.45 -3.98 4.24
N ARG A 51 -3.28 -4.55 3.95
CA ARG A 51 -2.15 -4.62 4.88
C ARG A 51 -0.82 -4.19 4.26
N THR A 52 -0.77 -3.98 2.95
CA THR A 52 0.44 -3.58 2.23
C THR A 52 0.25 -2.20 1.62
N PHE A 53 1.14 -1.28 1.98
CA PHE A 53 1.08 0.13 1.60
C PHE A 53 2.38 0.58 0.95
N GLY A 54 2.28 1.55 0.04
CA GLY A 54 3.40 2.07 -0.73
C GLY A 54 3.59 3.57 -0.53
N GLU A 55 4.82 3.99 -0.22
CA GLU A 55 5.19 5.40 -0.10
C GLU A 55 6.27 5.78 -1.14
N ASN A 56 6.19 7.03 -1.60
CA ASN A 56 7.14 7.55 -2.59
C ASN A 56 8.31 8.30 -1.97
N ARG A 57 8.14 8.79 -0.73
CA ARG A 57 9.10 9.66 -0.07
C ARG A 57 9.38 9.15 1.33
N VAL A 58 10.66 9.03 1.63
CA VAL A 58 11.14 8.52 2.92
C VAL A 58 10.68 9.39 4.09
N GLN A 59 10.57 10.71 3.90
CA GLN A 59 10.13 11.59 4.98
C GLN A 59 8.63 11.42 5.29
N GLU A 60 7.77 11.29 4.28
CA GLU A 60 6.35 10.97 4.50
C GLU A 60 6.20 9.62 5.21
N ALA A 61 7.00 8.63 4.82
CA ALA A 61 7.02 7.33 5.47
C ALA A 61 7.47 7.44 6.95
N ALA A 62 8.54 8.18 7.22
CA ALA A 62 9.08 8.37 8.57
C ALA A 62 8.08 9.07 9.51
N GLU A 63 7.20 9.94 8.99
CA GLU A 63 6.15 10.59 9.76
C GLU A 63 4.93 9.68 9.99
N LYS A 64 4.54 8.89 8.98
CA LYS A 64 3.30 8.10 9.03
C LYS A 64 3.46 6.72 9.68
N ILE A 65 4.54 6.01 9.36
CA ILE A 65 4.72 4.60 9.78
C ILE A 65 4.66 4.44 11.31
N PRO A 66 5.33 5.28 12.13
CA PRO A 66 5.34 5.09 13.58
C PRO A 66 3.98 5.28 14.25
N VAL A 67 3.03 5.97 13.61
CA VAL A 67 1.69 6.25 14.16
C VAL A 67 0.60 5.32 13.62
N LEU A 68 0.99 4.35 12.79
CA LEU A 68 0.14 3.34 12.17
C LEU A 68 0.45 1.94 12.73
N SER A 69 -0.36 0.95 12.39
CA SER A 69 -0.20 -0.42 12.90
C SER A 69 1.13 -1.04 12.46
N GLU A 70 1.86 -1.64 13.40
CA GLU A 70 3.07 -2.42 13.11
C GLU A 70 2.82 -3.67 12.25
N SER A 71 1.56 -4.11 12.14
CA SER A 71 1.17 -5.23 11.28
C SER A 71 1.15 -4.88 9.78
N PHE A 72 1.32 -3.61 9.43
CA PHE A 72 1.34 -3.16 8.05
C PHE A 72 2.71 -3.39 7.41
N LYS A 73 2.68 -3.81 6.14
CA LYS A 73 3.87 -3.94 5.29
C LYS A 73 4.03 -2.67 4.47
N TRP A 74 5.21 -2.05 4.52
CA TRP A 74 5.51 -0.81 3.83
C TRP A 74 6.52 -1.04 2.71
N HIS A 75 6.20 -0.52 1.52
CA HIS A 75 7.06 -0.58 0.35
C HIS A 75 7.46 0.84 -0.04
N MET A 76 8.76 1.11 -0.10
CA MET A 76 9.27 2.33 -0.72
C MET A 76 9.28 2.13 -2.24
N ILE A 77 8.35 2.76 -2.95
CA ILE A 77 8.18 2.60 -4.41
C ILE A 77 8.66 3.83 -5.20
N GLY A 78 9.05 4.89 -4.49
CA GLY A 78 9.64 6.09 -5.07
C GLY A 78 11.16 6.07 -5.10
N HIS A 79 11.75 7.02 -5.81
CA HIS A 79 13.20 7.17 -5.87
C HIS A 79 13.77 7.54 -4.48
N VAL A 80 14.70 6.72 -3.99
CA VAL A 80 15.43 6.97 -2.74
C VAL A 80 16.75 7.67 -3.08
N GLN A 81 16.86 8.94 -2.69
CA GLN A 81 18.11 9.68 -2.81
C GLN A 81 19.18 9.06 -1.89
N SER A 82 20.44 9.02 -2.32
CA SER A 82 21.53 8.34 -1.58
C SER A 82 21.67 8.83 -0.13
N ASN A 83 21.50 10.14 0.11
CA ASN A 83 21.55 10.73 1.45
C ASN A 83 20.37 10.34 2.36
N LYS A 84 19.32 9.74 1.80
CA LYS A 84 18.12 9.27 2.50
C LYS A 84 18.02 7.76 2.59
N ALA A 85 18.95 7.01 1.97
CA ALA A 85 18.95 5.55 1.98
C ALA A 85 18.86 4.97 3.40
N LYS A 86 19.62 5.53 4.36
CA LYS A 86 19.60 5.10 5.77
C LYS A 86 18.25 5.20 6.47
N HIS A 87 17.35 6.04 5.97
CA HIS A 87 16.01 6.20 6.54
C HIS A 87 14.97 5.37 5.78
N ALA A 88 15.32 4.84 4.60
CA ALA A 88 14.46 3.97 3.80
C ALA A 88 14.60 2.50 4.18
N VAL A 89 15.72 2.15 4.84
CA VAL A 89 16.00 0.81 5.37
C VAL A 89 15.79 0.83 6.88
N GLY A 90 14.94 -0.06 7.38
CA GLY A 90 14.57 -0.20 8.79
C GLY A 90 13.93 -1.55 9.00
#